data_AF-A0AA35AKE0-F1
#
_entry.id   AF-A0AA35AKE0-F1
#
_cell.length_a   1.000
_cell.length_b   1.000
_cell.length_c   1.000
_cell.angle_alpha   90.00
_cell.angle_beta   90.00
_cell.angle_gamma   90.00
#
_symmetry.space_group_name_H-M   'P 1'
#
loop_
_entity.id
_entity.type
_entity.pdbx_description
1 polymer ?
#
loop_
_entity_poly.entity_id
_entity_poly.type
_entity_poly.pdbx_seq_one_letter_code
_entity_poly.pdbx_strand_id
1 'polypeptide(L)'
;MSSVRTDKFIRYGFAVVAIVAILITTITTPNPTPYQYIVYRIVLVLAAGCIGAVLPGFLEVKFNGWLRASGAVAIFAIVFFISPDLLQQNPESASKPVPPTVIDAYAVNSSNRDRYLELFRTGQFGQRDKLRIGCVEWSESSCVAAGNFLRLLSEAGWEIDSDAVFRMQPSVPVEGVSIVSRGDDLVGLPKVPPHMGRWSRSDISYEILTAAFKLMGVPVYFSSDPTLQPGTTGVYFGPKPKLDAPVMQKDENVRRELLRYVGLGMTIQRACSQQPVELCGGEIFSWETSVSSFLRQQRFNSDAVNRWLALPQVNAASATADMKIKLDLLMSFVLGIE
;
A
#
# COMPACT_ATOMS: atom_id res chain seq x y z
N MET A 1 -73.40 0.64 4.41
CA MET A 1 -72.57 0.89 5.62
C MET A 1 -71.56 -0.23 5.93
N SER A 2 -71.40 -1.27 5.08
CA SER A 2 -70.49 -2.41 5.32
C SER A 2 -69.16 -2.38 4.56
N SER A 3 -69.06 -1.72 3.40
CA SER A 3 -67.84 -1.75 2.55
C SER A 3 -66.65 -0.96 3.14
N VAL A 4 -66.89 0.19 3.78
CA VAL A 4 -65.82 1.06 4.32
C VAL A 4 -65.08 0.44 5.52
N ARG A 5 -65.74 -0.43 6.28
CA ARG A 5 -65.14 -1.09 7.45
C ARG A 5 -64.19 -2.20 7.00
N THR A 6 -64.54 -2.97 5.97
CA THR A 6 -63.73 -4.05 5.40
C THR A 6 -62.43 -3.52 4.77
N ASP A 7 -62.49 -2.41 4.05
CA ASP A 7 -61.28 -1.79 3.43
C ASP A 7 -60.24 -1.32 4.45
N LYS A 8 -60.65 -0.91 5.65
CA LYS A 8 -59.72 -0.54 6.72
C LYS A 8 -59.01 -1.77 7.27
N PHE A 9 -59.75 -2.86 7.53
CA PHE A 9 -59.15 -4.09 8.07
C PHE A 9 -58.18 -4.77 7.10
N ILE A 10 -58.44 -4.72 5.78
CA ILE A 10 -57.53 -5.27 4.76
C ILE A 10 -56.19 -4.52 4.75
N ARG A 11 -56.20 -3.20 4.88
CA ARG A 11 -54.99 -2.36 4.89
C ARG A 11 -54.12 -2.59 6.13
N TYR A 12 -54.75 -2.71 7.31
CA TYR A 12 -54.03 -3.05 8.54
C TYR A 12 -53.50 -4.48 8.52
N GLY A 13 -54.27 -5.44 7.99
CA GLY A 13 -53.85 -6.83 7.86
C GLY A 13 -52.58 -6.98 7.01
N PHE A 14 -52.51 -6.28 5.88
CA PHE A 14 -51.35 -6.32 5.00
C PHE A 14 -50.07 -5.76 5.68
N ALA A 15 -50.19 -4.64 6.40
CA ALA A 15 -49.06 -4.05 7.12
C ALA A 15 -48.53 -4.96 8.23
N VAL A 16 -49.43 -5.60 9.00
CA VAL A 16 -49.05 -6.54 10.06
C VAL A 16 -48.35 -7.77 9.47
N VAL A 17 -48.85 -8.34 8.37
CA VAL A 17 -48.21 -9.47 7.70
C VAL A 17 -46.81 -9.13 7.18
N ALA A 18 -46.63 -7.93 6.60
CA ALA A 18 -45.32 -7.48 6.14
C ALA A 18 -44.31 -7.32 7.29
N ILE A 19 -44.74 -6.78 8.44
CA ILE A 19 -43.89 -6.64 9.64
C ILE A 19 -43.51 -8.02 10.21
N VAL A 20 -44.46 -8.95 10.28
CA VAL A 20 -44.22 -10.32 10.76
C VAL A 20 -43.26 -11.06 9.83
N ALA A 21 -43.42 -10.92 8.52
CA ALA A 21 -42.49 -11.52 7.55
C ALA A 21 -41.06 -10.98 7.72
N ILE A 22 -40.88 -9.67 7.93
CA ILE A 22 -39.57 -9.06 8.20
C ILE A 22 -38.97 -9.64 9.48
N LEU A 23 -39.75 -9.71 10.57
CA LEU A 23 -39.33 -10.30 11.84
C LEU A 23 -38.90 -11.77 11.72
N ILE A 24 -39.59 -12.55 10.89
CA ILE A 24 -39.21 -13.95 10.64
C ILE A 24 -37.90 -14.01 9.84
N THR A 25 -37.72 -13.16 8.83
CA THR A 25 -36.47 -13.13 8.04
C THR A 25 -35.25 -12.67 8.84
N THR A 26 -35.41 -11.74 9.79
CA THR A 26 -34.30 -11.28 10.64
C THR A 26 -33.86 -12.35 11.64
N ILE A 27 -34.79 -13.19 12.11
CA ILE A 27 -34.47 -14.28 13.05
C ILE A 27 -33.86 -15.50 12.32
N THR A 28 -34.32 -15.79 11.10
CA THR A 28 -33.90 -16.99 10.34
C THR A 28 -32.59 -16.81 9.57
N THR A 29 -32.26 -15.58 9.15
CA THR A 29 -31.01 -15.27 8.44
C THR A 29 -30.26 -14.11 9.10
N PRO A 30 -29.56 -14.37 10.23
CA PRO A 30 -28.80 -13.34 10.93
C PRO A 30 -27.62 -12.78 10.13
N ASN A 31 -27.08 -13.54 9.16
CA ASN A 31 -25.98 -13.13 8.27
C ASN A 31 -26.38 -13.25 6.79
N PRO A 32 -27.09 -12.27 6.21
CA PRO A 32 -27.47 -12.30 4.80
C PRO A 32 -26.27 -12.07 3.88
N THR A 33 -26.24 -12.76 2.74
CA THR A 33 -25.24 -12.48 1.69
C THR A 33 -25.43 -11.07 1.11
N PRO A 34 -24.41 -10.46 0.46
CA PRO A 34 -24.53 -9.11 -0.10
C PRO A 34 -25.72 -8.95 -1.06
N TYR A 35 -26.02 -9.99 -1.84
CA TYR A 35 -27.20 -10.03 -2.70
C TYR A 35 -28.51 -10.05 -1.90
N GLN A 36 -28.60 -10.88 -0.85
CA GLN A 36 -29.78 -10.95 0.02
C GLN A 36 -30.02 -9.64 0.77
N TYR A 37 -28.95 -8.93 1.16
CA TYR A 37 -29.06 -7.62 1.79
C TYR A 37 -29.72 -6.59 0.85
N ILE A 38 -29.29 -6.55 -0.42
CA ILE A 38 -29.89 -5.66 -1.42
C ILE A 38 -31.37 -5.98 -1.60
N VAL A 39 -31.72 -7.27 -1.69
CA VAL A 39 -33.11 -7.72 -1.81
C VAL A 39 -33.93 -7.32 -0.57
N TYR A 40 -33.42 -7.55 0.63
CA TYR A 40 -34.10 -7.18 1.88
C TYR A 40 -34.28 -5.67 2.02
N ARG A 41 -33.29 -4.87 1.62
CA ARG A 41 -33.39 -3.40 1.60
C ARG A 41 -34.50 -2.96 0.65
N ILE A 42 -34.55 -3.48 -0.57
CA ILE A 42 -35.59 -3.16 -1.55
C ILE A 42 -36.98 -3.51 -1.01
N VAL A 43 -37.13 -4.70 -0.43
CA VAL A 43 -38.39 -5.16 0.18
C VAL A 43 -38.80 -4.27 1.36
N LEU A 44 -37.85 -3.84 2.20
CA LEU A 44 -38.11 -2.97 3.34
C LEU A 44 -38.53 -1.56 2.90
N VAL A 45 -37.89 -0.97 1.89
CA VAL A 45 -38.30 0.34 1.36
C VAL A 45 -39.67 0.26 0.70
N LEU A 46 -39.97 -0.83 -0.02
CA LEU A 46 -41.31 -1.09 -0.57
C LEU A 46 -42.36 -1.21 0.55
N ALA A 47 -42.06 -1.93 1.62
CA ALA A 47 -42.97 -2.07 2.77
C ALA A 47 -43.21 -0.71 3.47
N ALA A 48 -42.17 0.10 3.67
CA ALA A 48 -42.29 1.46 4.20
C ALA A 48 -43.14 2.36 3.30
N GLY A 49 -42.97 2.25 1.97
CA GLY A 49 -43.82 2.95 0.99
C GLY A 49 -45.29 2.53 1.06
N CYS A 50 -45.58 1.23 1.21
CA CYS A 50 -46.94 0.70 1.39
C CYS A 50 -47.60 1.24 2.68
N ILE A 51 -46.87 1.33 3.78
CA ILE A 51 -47.37 1.94 5.03
C ILE A 51 -47.63 3.44 4.82
N GLY A 52 -46.72 4.13 4.11
CA GLY A 52 -46.89 5.53 3.73
C GLY A 52 -48.11 5.81 2.84
N ALA A 53 -48.54 4.83 2.03
CA ALA A 53 -49.76 4.91 1.21
C ALA A 53 -51.05 4.79 2.02
N VAL A 54 -50.99 4.17 3.20
CA VAL A 54 -52.17 3.92 4.05
C VAL A 54 -52.47 5.08 4.99
N LEU A 55 -51.49 5.93 5.30
CA LEU A 55 -51.67 7.15 6.08
C LEU A 55 -52.37 8.22 5.23
N PRO A 56 -53.66 8.55 5.49
CA PRO A 56 -54.34 9.58 4.73
C PRO A 56 -53.91 10.97 5.24
N GLY A 57 -53.39 11.80 4.34
CA GLY A 57 -53.48 13.26 4.48
C GLY A 57 -52.34 14.02 5.14
N PHE A 58 -51.05 13.69 4.90
CA PHE A 58 -49.97 14.51 5.50
C PHE A 58 -48.91 15.12 4.58
N LEU A 59 -48.77 14.72 3.31
CA LEU A 59 -47.75 15.30 2.41
C LEU A 59 -48.25 15.37 0.97
N GLU A 60 -48.88 16.50 0.60
CA GLU A 60 -49.04 16.92 -0.80
C GLU A 60 -47.94 17.93 -1.13
N VAL A 61 -46.84 17.46 -1.72
CA VAL A 61 -45.82 18.36 -2.28
C VAL A 61 -46.02 18.41 -3.80
N LYS A 62 -46.68 19.47 -4.29
CA LYS A 62 -46.82 19.72 -5.73
C LYS A 62 -45.56 20.38 -6.25
N PHE A 63 -44.70 19.62 -6.94
CA PHE A 63 -43.59 20.19 -7.71
C PHE A 63 -44.00 20.40 -9.16
N ASN A 64 -44.08 21.68 -9.55
CA ASN A 64 -44.18 22.19 -10.92
C ASN A 64 -45.23 21.55 -11.85
N GLY A 65 -46.40 21.17 -11.31
CA GLY A 65 -47.59 20.81 -12.08
C GLY A 65 -47.59 19.44 -12.77
N TRP A 66 -46.44 18.78 -12.90
CA TRP A 66 -46.35 17.51 -13.66
C TRP A 66 -46.14 16.26 -12.79
N LEU A 67 -45.51 16.36 -11.61
CA LEU A 67 -45.37 15.25 -10.68
C LEU A 67 -46.29 15.40 -9.46
N ARG A 68 -47.31 14.54 -9.38
CA ARG A 68 -48.04 14.25 -8.13
C ARG A 68 -47.34 13.10 -7.41
N ALA A 69 -46.42 13.42 -6.51
CA ALA A 69 -45.90 12.42 -5.58
C ALA A 69 -46.94 12.19 -4.47
N SER A 70 -47.58 11.02 -4.46
CA SER A 70 -48.35 10.58 -3.29
C SER A 70 -47.39 10.38 -2.11
N GLY A 71 -47.86 10.57 -0.86
CA GLY A 71 -47.02 10.49 0.35
C GLY A 71 -46.19 9.20 0.48
N ALA A 72 -46.63 8.12 -0.17
CA ALA A 72 -45.89 6.86 -0.30
C ALA A 72 -44.56 7.00 -1.05
N VAL A 73 -44.53 7.79 -2.14
CA VAL A 73 -43.34 8.02 -2.96
C VAL A 73 -42.32 8.88 -2.21
N ALA A 74 -42.79 9.85 -1.42
CA ALA A 74 -41.93 10.70 -0.59
C ALA A 74 -41.24 9.89 0.52
N ILE A 75 -41.98 9.01 1.21
CA ILE A 75 -41.42 8.15 2.26
C ILE A 75 -40.45 7.12 1.66
N PHE A 76 -40.78 6.54 0.50
CA PHE A 76 -39.88 5.65 -0.25
C PHE A 76 -38.55 6.36 -0.60
N ALA A 77 -38.62 7.57 -1.15
CA ALA A 77 -37.43 8.33 -1.55
C ALA A 77 -36.57 8.74 -0.33
N ILE A 78 -37.19 9.18 0.77
CA ILE A 78 -36.50 9.52 2.02
C ILE A 78 -35.75 8.30 2.56
N VAL A 79 -36.40 7.14 2.68
CA VAL A 79 -35.75 5.93 3.20
C VAL A 79 -34.65 5.43 2.25
N PHE A 80 -34.87 5.50 0.94
CA PHE A 80 -33.89 5.04 -0.04
C PHE A 80 -32.62 5.90 -0.06
N PHE A 81 -32.76 7.24 -0.03
CA PHE A 81 -31.65 8.19 -0.16
C PHE A 81 -31.03 8.64 1.18
N ILE A 82 -31.76 8.63 2.29
CA ILE A 82 -31.25 9.07 3.61
C ILE A 82 -30.72 7.89 4.44
N SER A 83 -30.89 6.64 4.00
CA SER A 83 -30.07 5.54 4.52
C SER A 83 -28.63 5.76 4.03
N PRO A 84 -27.72 6.30 4.86
CA PRO A 84 -26.34 6.45 4.43
C PRO A 84 -25.77 5.04 4.26
N ASP A 85 -24.77 4.86 3.40
CA ASP A 85 -23.99 3.63 3.25
C ASP A 85 -23.17 3.31 4.53
N LEU A 86 -23.84 3.21 5.68
CA LEU A 86 -23.27 2.86 6.99
C LEU A 86 -22.85 1.38 7.09
N LEU A 87 -22.81 0.64 5.97
CA LEU A 87 -22.48 -0.78 5.91
C LEU A 87 -21.20 -1.11 5.14
N GLN A 88 -20.28 -0.15 4.99
CA GLN A 88 -18.87 -0.49 4.81
C GLN A 88 -18.17 -0.87 6.13
N GLN A 89 -18.81 -0.63 7.28
CA GLN A 89 -18.39 -1.25 8.55
C GLN A 89 -19.24 -2.49 8.80
N ASN A 90 -18.82 -3.60 8.22
CA ASN A 90 -19.31 -4.92 8.62
C ASN A 90 -18.68 -5.26 9.99
N PRO A 91 -19.45 -5.37 11.10
CA PRO A 91 -18.94 -5.90 12.36
C PRO A 91 -18.57 -7.39 12.26
N GLU A 92 -18.88 -8.07 11.16
CA GLU A 92 -18.34 -9.40 10.81
C GLU A 92 -16.88 -9.35 10.32
N SER A 93 -16.11 -8.30 10.65
CA SER A 93 -14.64 -8.38 10.68
C SER A 93 -14.10 -8.70 12.09
N ALA A 94 -14.96 -8.76 13.11
CA ALA A 94 -14.53 -8.92 14.50
C ALA A 94 -14.62 -10.36 15.05
N SER A 95 -15.25 -11.32 14.35
CA SER A 95 -15.50 -12.67 14.89
C SER A 95 -14.79 -13.82 14.17
N LYS A 96 -14.16 -13.60 13.01
CA LYS A 96 -13.14 -14.54 12.54
C LYS A 96 -11.86 -14.26 13.33
N PRO A 97 -11.17 -15.29 13.88
CA PRO A 97 -9.83 -15.07 14.41
C PRO A 97 -9.04 -14.39 13.31
N VAL A 98 -8.59 -13.16 13.58
CA VAL A 98 -7.79 -12.35 12.66
C VAL A 98 -6.67 -13.26 12.17
N PRO A 99 -6.67 -13.69 10.89
CA PRO A 99 -5.49 -14.29 10.30
C PRO A 99 -4.38 -13.27 10.48
N PRO A 100 -3.16 -13.68 10.86
CA PRO A 100 -2.06 -12.77 11.19
C PRO A 100 -2.03 -11.66 10.15
N THR A 101 -2.24 -10.42 10.61
CA THR A 101 -2.42 -9.19 9.83
C THR A 101 -1.74 -9.30 8.47
N VAL A 102 -2.46 -9.74 7.44
CA VAL A 102 -1.93 -9.79 6.08
C VAL A 102 -1.92 -8.35 5.64
N ILE A 103 -0.82 -7.64 5.93
CA ILE A 103 -0.60 -6.28 5.46
C ILE A 103 -0.71 -6.37 3.94
N ASP A 104 -1.73 -5.74 3.38
CA ASP A 104 -1.83 -5.60 1.94
C ASP A 104 -0.72 -4.65 1.50
N ALA A 105 0.44 -5.21 1.16
CA ALA A 105 1.64 -4.48 0.83
C ALA A 105 1.48 -3.56 -0.40
N TYR A 106 0.44 -3.78 -1.20
CA TYR A 106 0.09 -2.96 -2.36
C TYR A 106 -0.91 -1.85 -2.04
N ALA A 107 -1.59 -1.92 -0.90
CA ALA A 107 -2.55 -0.92 -0.49
C ALA A 107 -1.86 0.17 0.34
N VAL A 108 -1.64 1.34 -0.25
CA VAL A 108 -1.26 2.54 0.50
C VAL A 108 -2.52 3.14 1.11
N ASN A 109 -2.66 3.07 2.43
CA ASN A 109 -3.81 3.56 3.18
C ASN A 109 -3.35 4.42 4.37
N SER A 110 -4.28 5.07 5.07
CA SER A 110 -3.94 5.96 6.19
C SER A 110 -3.18 5.28 7.34
N SER A 111 -3.30 3.97 7.51
CA SER A 111 -2.66 3.22 8.60
C SER A 111 -1.19 2.88 8.31
N ASN A 112 -0.83 2.62 7.05
CA ASN A 112 0.53 2.23 6.67
C ASN A 112 1.31 3.31 5.88
N ARG A 113 0.64 4.37 5.42
CA ARG A 113 1.26 5.42 4.59
C ARG A 113 2.49 6.03 5.25
N ASP A 114 2.42 6.46 6.50
CA ASP A 114 3.54 7.14 7.16
C ASP A 114 4.74 6.20 7.33
N ARG A 115 4.46 4.93 7.64
CA ARG A 115 5.49 3.87 7.70
C ARG A 115 6.16 3.65 6.34
N TYR A 116 5.40 3.61 5.25
CA TYR A 116 5.98 3.45 3.91
C TYR A 116 6.75 4.71 3.47
N LEU A 117 6.21 5.89 3.78
CA LEU A 117 6.85 7.16 3.51
C LEU A 117 8.22 7.26 4.19
N GLU A 118 8.33 6.82 5.44
CA GLU A 118 9.60 6.74 6.16
C GLU A 118 10.62 5.85 5.44
N LEU A 119 10.22 4.67 4.98
CA LEU A 119 11.12 3.75 4.26
C LEU A 119 11.72 4.41 3.01
N PHE A 120 10.89 5.09 2.20
CA PHE A 120 11.34 5.74 0.96
C PHE A 120 12.07 7.08 1.18
N ARG A 121 11.92 7.71 2.35
CA ARG A 121 12.71 8.88 2.74
C ARG A 121 14.14 8.54 3.08
N THR A 122 14.43 7.28 3.43
CA THR A 122 15.81 6.85 3.70
C THR A 122 16.72 7.21 2.54
N GLY A 123 17.80 7.93 2.81
CA GLY A 123 18.77 8.29 1.78
C GLY A 123 18.32 9.42 0.85
N GLN A 124 17.52 10.37 1.35
CA GLN A 124 17.23 11.65 0.65
C GLN A 124 18.47 12.43 0.21
N PHE A 125 19.67 11.97 0.58
CA PHE A 125 20.91 12.71 0.49
C PHE A 125 21.91 12.13 -0.51
N GLY A 126 21.59 11.02 -1.20
CA GLY A 126 22.35 10.50 -2.35
C GLY A 126 21.91 11.12 -3.68
N GLN A 127 22.78 11.10 -4.70
CA GLN A 127 22.34 11.38 -6.08
C GLN A 127 21.42 10.24 -6.52
N ARG A 128 20.11 10.50 -6.51
CA ARG A 128 19.08 9.55 -6.88
C ARG A 128 18.75 9.69 -8.36
N ASP A 129 18.39 8.58 -8.97
CA ASP A 129 17.82 8.55 -10.30
C ASP A 129 16.40 9.12 -10.28
N LYS A 130 15.95 9.64 -11.42
CA LYS A 130 14.53 9.92 -11.62
C LYS A 130 13.76 8.62 -11.65
N LEU A 131 12.56 8.61 -11.11
CA LEU A 131 11.72 7.42 -11.09
C LEU A 131 10.69 7.47 -12.20
N ARG A 132 10.64 6.41 -13.02
CA ARG A 132 9.52 6.14 -13.91
C ARG A 132 8.64 5.07 -13.30
N ILE A 133 7.40 5.40 -13.01
CA ILE A 133 6.45 4.47 -12.38
C ILE A 133 5.56 3.84 -13.44
N GLY A 134 5.43 2.52 -13.41
CA GLY A 134 4.63 1.79 -14.38
C GLY A 134 3.93 0.57 -13.80
N CYS A 135 3.07 -0.04 -14.61
CA CYS A 135 2.32 -1.23 -14.27
C CYS A 135 2.21 -2.16 -15.48
N VAL A 136 1.88 -3.43 -15.21
CA VAL A 136 1.52 -4.37 -16.27
C VAL A 136 0.17 -3.99 -16.89
N GLU A 137 0.11 -3.97 -18.22
CA GLU A 137 -1.07 -3.49 -18.97
C GLU A 137 -2.36 -4.30 -18.71
N TRP A 138 -2.24 -5.57 -18.34
CA TRP A 138 -3.35 -6.50 -18.12
C TRP A 138 -3.85 -6.55 -16.67
N SER A 139 -3.34 -5.70 -15.77
CA SER A 139 -3.77 -5.68 -14.37
C SER A 139 -4.09 -4.27 -13.89
N GLU A 140 -5.38 -3.96 -13.83
CA GLU A 140 -5.86 -2.67 -13.31
C GLU A 140 -5.45 -2.46 -11.85
N SER A 141 -5.45 -3.51 -11.03
CA SER A 141 -5.02 -3.43 -9.63
C SER A 141 -3.55 -3.05 -9.50
N SER A 142 -2.68 -3.55 -10.37
CA SER A 142 -1.27 -3.13 -10.44
C SER A 142 -1.13 -1.67 -10.82
N CYS A 143 -1.94 -1.16 -11.76
CA CYS A 143 -1.92 0.25 -12.17
C CYS A 143 -2.43 1.19 -11.07
N VAL A 144 -3.47 0.78 -10.33
CA VAL A 144 -3.95 1.54 -9.16
C VAL A 144 -2.86 1.58 -8.08
N ALA A 145 -2.21 0.45 -7.80
CA ALA A 145 -1.09 0.40 -6.85
C ALA A 145 0.06 1.32 -7.31
N ALA A 146 0.47 1.21 -8.57
CA ALA A 146 1.50 2.09 -9.16
C ALA A 146 1.15 3.58 -9.00
N GLY A 147 -0.12 3.96 -9.21
CA GLY A 147 -0.58 5.34 -9.01
C GLY A 147 -0.48 5.81 -7.54
N ASN A 148 -0.79 4.93 -6.58
CA ASN A 148 -0.64 5.23 -5.16
C ASN A 148 0.83 5.40 -4.77
N PHE A 149 1.70 4.53 -5.27
CA PHE A 149 3.14 4.62 -5.01
C PHE A 149 3.81 5.79 -5.74
N LEU A 150 3.33 6.19 -6.91
CA LEU A 150 3.79 7.41 -7.60
C LEU A 150 3.64 8.62 -6.68
N ARG A 151 2.47 8.79 -6.07
CA ARG A 151 2.21 9.87 -5.11
C ARG A 151 3.10 9.74 -3.87
N LEU A 152 3.17 8.55 -3.29
CA LEU A 152 3.98 8.30 -2.10
C LEU A 152 5.48 8.59 -2.32
N LEU A 153 6.03 8.18 -3.47
CA LEU A 153 7.44 8.41 -3.82
C LEU A 153 7.70 9.88 -4.08
N SER A 154 6.79 10.57 -4.76
CA SER A 154 6.85 12.02 -4.93
C SER A 154 6.86 12.73 -3.56
N GLU A 155 5.98 12.34 -2.64
CA GLU A 155 5.93 12.86 -1.26
C GLU A 155 7.17 12.52 -0.42
N ALA A 156 7.84 11.40 -0.72
CA ALA A 156 9.11 11.02 -0.11
C ALA A 156 10.30 11.84 -0.67
N GLY A 157 10.07 12.70 -1.67
CA GLY A 157 11.08 13.58 -2.27
C GLY A 157 11.86 12.95 -3.43
N TRP A 158 11.32 11.91 -4.06
CA TRP A 158 11.89 11.37 -5.30
C TRP A 158 11.49 12.23 -6.50
N GLU A 159 12.44 12.49 -7.40
CA GLU A 159 12.13 13.14 -8.68
C GLU A 159 11.44 12.13 -9.59
N ILE A 160 10.23 12.47 -10.06
CA ILE A 160 9.43 11.59 -10.93
C ILE A 160 9.61 12.04 -12.38
N ASP A 161 9.87 11.09 -13.27
CA ASP A 161 10.09 11.35 -14.70
C ASP A 161 8.83 11.89 -15.40
N SER A 162 7.64 11.44 -14.99
CA SER A 162 6.35 11.89 -15.52
C SER A 162 5.22 11.67 -14.51
N ASP A 163 4.27 12.60 -14.47
CA ASP A 163 3.10 12.59 -13.57
C ASP A 163 2.04 11.51 -13.92
N ALA A 164 2.43 10.48 -14.66
CA ALA A 164 1.57 9.43 -15.17
C ALA A 164 2.17 8.03 -14.93
N VAL A 165 1.28 7.05 -14.74
CA VAL A 165 1.66 5.64 -14.68
C VAL A 165 1.75 5.08 -16.09
N PHE A 166 2.90 4.51 -16.43
CA PHE A 166 3.13 3.88 -17.73
C PHE A 166 2.63 2.43 -17.73
N ARG A 167 1.75 2.09 -18.68
CA ARG A 167 1.37 0.70 -18.93
C ARG A 167 2.40 0.05 -19.83
N MET A 168 2.88 -1.12 -19.45
CA MET A 168 3.88 -1.84 -20.23
C MET A 168 3.71 -3.36 -20.14
N GLN A 169 4.36 -4.05 -21.07
CA GLN A 169 4.43 -5.50 -21.11
C GLN A 169 5.88 -5.94 -20.79
N PRO A 170 6.17 -6.42 -19.56
CA PRO A 170 7.50 -6.91 -19.21
C PRO A 170 7.86 -8.17 -20.01
N SER A 171 9.15 -8.35 -20.32
CA SER A 171 9.64 -9.55 -21.00
C SER A 171 9.39 -10.83 -20.20
N VAL A 172 9.43 -10.74 -18.87
CA VAL A 172 9.09 -11.83 -17.96
C VAL A 172 8.12 -11.25 -16.92
N PRO A 173 6.84 -11.63 -16.92
CA PRO A 173 5.88 -11.16 -15.94
C PRO A 173 6.14 -11.80 -14.59
N VAL A 174 6.07 -10.99 -13.53
CA VAL A 174 6.29 -11.41 -12.14
C VAL A 174 5.19 -10.80 -11.26
N GLU A 175 4.82 -11.51 -10.19
CA GLU A 175 4.00 -10.92 -9.12
C GLU A 175 4.92 -10.11 -8.20
N GLY A 176 4.59 -8.87 -7.86
CA GLY A 176 5.54 -7.99 -7.15
C GLY A 176 6.00 -6.80 -7.97
N VAL A 177 7.13 -6.21 -7.56
CA VAL A 177 7.69 -5.00 -8.16
C VAL A 177 8.98 -5.35 -8.90
N SER A 178 9.11 -4.87 -10.13
CA SER A 178 10.38 -4.92 -10.88
C SER A 178 11.06 -3.56 -10.79
N ILE A 179 12.30 -3.53 -10.31
CA ILE A 179 13.18 -2.36 -10.41
C ILE A 179 14.02 -2.53 -11.67
N VAL A 180 13.99 -1.52 -12.53
CA VAL A 180 14.46 -1.63 -13.90
C VAL A 180 15.48 -0.56 -14.21
N SER A 181 16.64 -0.98 -14.69
CA SER A 181 17.68 -0.08 -15.21
C SER A 181 17.61 -0.02 -16.73
N ARG A 182 18.19 1.02 -17.33
CA ARG A 182 18.17 1.16 -18.80
C ARG A 182 18.85 0.01 -19.56
N GLY A 183 19.92 -0.52 -18.99
CA GLY A 183 20.67 -1.62 -19.56
C GLY A 183 21.79 -1.23 -20.53
N ASP A 184 21.97 0.06 -20.84
CA ASP A 184 23.10 0.56 -21.65
C ASP A 184 24.45 0.17 -21.03
N ASP A 185 24.54 0.21 -19.70
CA ASP A 185 25.74 -0.18 -18.94
C ASP A 185 25.96 -1.71 -18.89
N LEU A 186 25.03 -2.49 -19.45
CA LEU A 186 25.08 -3.96 -19.45
C LEU A 186 25.59 -4.53 -20.79
N VAL A 187 25.93 -3.65 -21.73
CA VAL A 187 26.47 -4.04 -23.04
C VAL A 187 27.83 -4.72 -22.83
N GLY A 188 27.92 -5.99 -23.24
CA GLY A 188 29.13 -6.81 -23.12
C GLY A 188 29.12 -7.80 -21.95
N LEU A 189 28.11 -7.77 -21.09
CA LEU A 189 27.94 -8.81 -20.06
C LEU A 189 27.47 -10.14 -20.67
N PRO A 190 27.87 -11.29 -20.09
CA PRO A 190 27.46 -12.60 -20.59
C PRO A 190 25.93 -12.74 -20.50
N LYS A 191 25.33 -13.26 -21.57
CA LYS A 191 23.90 -13.58 -21.60
C LYS A 191 23.61 -14.71 -20.62
N VAL A 192 22.79 -14.42 -19.63
CA VAL A 192 22.29 -15.42 -18.66
C VAL A 192 20.94 -15.96 -19.13
N PRO A 193 20.67 -17.26 -18.97
CA PRO A 193 19.36 -17.84 -19.22
C PRO A 193 18.26 -17.20 -18.36
N PRO A 194 16.99 -17.15 -18.81
CA PRO A 194 15.91 -16.46 -18.09
C PRO A 194 15.70 -16.90 -16.64
N HIS A 195 15.98 -18.16 -16.32
CA HIS A 195 15.83 -18.71 -14.96
C HIS A 195 16.94 -18.27 -13.99
N MET A 196 18.07 -17.75 -14.49
CA MET A 196 19.13 -17.16 -13.66
C MET A 196 18.93 -15.66 -13.45
N GLY A 197 17.89 -15.07 -14.07
CA GLY A 197 17.58 -13.65 -13.99
C GLY A 197 18.21 -12.84 -15.13
N ARG A 198 18.33 -11.53 -14.89
CA ARG A 198 18.97 -10.58 -15.81
C ARG A 198 19.92 -9.69 -15.04
N TRP A 199 20.96 -9.24 -15.72
CA TRP A 199 21.80 -8.18 -15.20
C TRP A 199 20.99 -6.90 -15.03
N SER A 200 21.30 -6.16 -13.98
CA SER A 200 20.76 -4.84 -13.72
C SER A 200 21.82 -4.02 -12.98
N ARG A 201 21.79 -2.72 -13.16
CA ARG A 201 22.66 -1.79 -12.43
C ARG A 201 22.22 -1.75 -10.96
N SER A 202 23.17 -1.93 -10.04
CA SER A 202 22.96 -1.69 -8.61
C SER A 202 23.53 -0.33 -8.24
N ASP A 203 22.66 0.63 -8.02
CA ASP A 203 22.99 1.96 -7.48
C ASP A 203 22.23 2.22 -6.18
N ILE A 204 22.44 3.41 -5.60
CA ILE A 204 21.84 3.75 -4.31
C ILE A 204 20.31 3.85 -4.38
N SER A 205 19.76 4.28 -5.52
CA SER A 205 18.32 4.32 -5.74
C SER A 205 17.76 2.91 -5.74
N TYR A 206 18.45 2.04 -6.45
CA TYR A 206 18.13 0.63 -6.59
C TYR A 206 18.09 -0.10 -5.24
N GLU A 207 19.11 0.09 -4.40
CA GLU A 207 19.21 -0.56 -3.10
C GLU A 207 18.16 -0.03 -2.11
N ILE A 208 17.91 1.27 -2.06
CA ILE A 208 16.87 1.87 -1.20
C ILE A 208 15.48 1.37 -1.60
N LEU A 209 15.16 1.38 -2.91
CA LEU A 209 13.89 0.87 -3.41
C LEU A 209 13.73 -0.62 -3.08
N THR A 210 14.77 -1.42 -3.32
CA THR A 210 14.76 -2.85 -3.00
C THR A 210 14.51 -3.09 -1.51
N ALA A 211 15.24 -2.38 -0.64
CA ALA A 211 15.09 -2.49 0.80
C ALA A 211 13.69 -2.09 1.26
N ALA A 212 13.17 -0.96 0.78
CA ALA A 212 11.84 -0.48 1.13
C ALA A 212 10.76 -1.51 0.74
N PHE A 213 10.76 -1.98 -0.52
CA PHE A 213 9.78 -2.98 -0.97
C PHE A 213 9.89 -4.31 -0.23
N LYS A 214 11.10 -4.81 0.01
CA LYS A 214 11.31 -6.03 0.81
C LYS A 214 10.80 -5.87 2.25
N LEU A 215 11.02 -4.72 2.89
CA LEU A 215 10.53 -4.43 4.25
C LEU A 215 9.00 -4.28 4.31
N MET A 216 8.37 -3.91 3.20
CA MET A 216 6.91 -3.96 3.04
C MET A 216 6.38 -5.37 2.78
N GLY A 217 7.26 -6.35 2.57
CA GLY A 217 6.90 -7.73 2.20
C GLY A 217 6.63 -7.92 0.70
N VAL A 218 6.92 -6.92 -0.14
CA VAL A 218 6.74 -7.02 -1.59
C VAL A 218 7.95 -7.73 -2.20
N PRO A 219 7.76 -8.81 -2.97
CA PRO A 219 8.85 -9.42 -3.71
C PRO A 219 9.36 -8.46 -4.79
N VAL A 220 10.68 -8.35 -4.87
CA VAL A 220 11.38 -7.44 -5.77
C VAL A 220 12.15 -8.23 -6.81
N TYR A 221 11.97 -7.86 -8.08
CA TYR A 221 12.65 -8.42 -9.23
C TYR A 221 13.44 -7.36 -9.97
N PHE A 222 14.34 -7.82 -10.81
CA PHE A 222 15.34 -7.00 -11.47
C PHE A 222 15.26 -7.22 -12.97
N SER A 223 15.23 -6.13 -13.73
CA SER A 223 15.17 -6.18 -15.20
C SER A 223 15.91 -5.01 -15.82
N SER A 224 15.97 -5.02 -17.15
CA SER A 224 16.41 -3.88 -17.95
C SER A 224 15.36 -3.48 -18.98
N ASP A 225 15.30 -2.19 -19.29
CA ASP A 225 14.40 -1.60 -20.28
C ASP A 225 15.16 -0.51 -21.07
N PRO A 226 15.54 -0.78 -22.33
CA PRO A 226 16.32 0.15 -23.14
C PRO A 226 15.55 1.44 -23.51
N THR A 227 14.23 1.46 -23.30
CA THR A 227 13.38 2.64 -23.58
C THR A 227 13.41 3.69 -22.45
N LEU A 228 14.00 3.36 -21.30
CA LEU A 228 14.21 4.33 -20.22
C LEU A 228 15.11 5.48 -20.68
N GLN A 229 15.02 6.63 -20.01
CA GLN A 229 15.96 7.73 -20.23
C GLN A 229 17.25 7.50 -19.41
N PRO A 230 18.40 8.08 -19.80
CA PRO A 230 19.60 8.00 -18.97
C PRO A 230 19.35 8.65 -17.60
N GLY A 231 19.85 8.05 -16.52
CA GLY A 231 19.63 8.53 -15.14
C GLY A 231 18.19 8.35 -14.64
N THR A 232 17.44 7.43 -15.25
CA THR A 232 16.09 7.07 -14.83
C THR A 232 16.04 5.59 -14.43
N THR A 233 15.52 5.34 -13.23
CA THR A 233 15.21 4.01 -12.72
C THR A 233 13.71 3.76 -12.86
N GLY A 234 13.34 2.65 -13.49
CA GLY A 234 11.96 2.20 -13.61
C GLY A 234 11.51 1.43 -12.36
N VAL A 235 10.30 1.71 -11.88
CA VAL A 235 9.63 0.94 -10.83
C VAL A 235 8.30 0.45 -11.38
N TYR A 236 8.24 -0.84 -11.71
CA TYR A 236 7.13 -1.44 -12.43
C TYR A 236 6.37 -2.43 -11.57
N PHE A 237 5.07 -2.20 -11.41
CA PHE A 237 4.18 -3.02 -10.59
C PHE A 237 3.56 -4.14 -11.42
N GLY A 238 3.87 -5.38 -11.06
CA GLY A 238 3.18 -6.59 -11.48
C GLY A 238 1.94 -6.87 -10.65
N PRO A 239 1.22 -7.98 -10.92
CA PRO A 239 0.06 -8.40 -10.14
C PRO A 239 0.41 -8.54 -8.67
N LYS A 240 -0.62 -8.41 -7.82
CA LYS A 240 -0.46 -8.55 -6.37
C LYS A 240 0.13 -9.93 -6.04
N PRO A 241 1.25 -9.98 -5.28
CA PRO A 241 1.87 -11.23 -4.89
C PRO A 241 0.97 -12.03 -3.96
N LYS A 242 0.97 -13.35 -4.15
CA LYS A 242 0.46 -14.27 -3.14
C LYS A 242 1.51 -14.35 -2.03
N LEU A 243 1.25 -13.64 -0.94
CA LEU A 243 2.13 -13.65 0.23
C LEU A 243 1.95 -14.98 0.97
N ASP A 244 2.86 -15.93 0.75
CA ASP A 244 2.81 -17.24 1.39
C ASP A 244 3.30 -17.20 2.86
N ALA A 245 3.98 -16.13 3.28
CA ALA A 245 4.49 -15.96 4.63
C ALA A 245 4.29 -14.52 5.15
N PRO A 246 3.81 -14.35 6.41
CA PRO A 246 3.85 -13.05 7.07
C PRO A 246 5.32 -12.66 7.34
N VAL A 247 5.70 -11.43 6.99
CA VAL A 247 7.00 -10.86 7.39
C VAL A 247 7.07 -10.93 8.92
N MET A 248 8.10 -11.57 9.47
CA MET A 248 8.31 -11.58 10.92
C MET A 248 8.55 -10.14 11.39
N GLN A 249 7.56 -9.57 12.06
CA GLN A 249 7.53 -8.16 12.45
C GLN A 249 8.78 -7.73 13.27
N LYS A 250 9.38 -8.67 14.00
CA LYS A 250 10.62 -8.45 14.75
C LYS A 250 11.82 -8.20 13.82
N ASP A 251 11.98 -9.00 12.77
CA ASP A 251 13.10 -8.87 11.82
C ASP A 251 12.95 -7.62 10.97
N GLU A 252 11.70 -7.25 10.65
CA GLU A 252 11.39 -6.02 9.95
C GLU A 252 11.81 -4.76 10.73
N ASN A 253 11.46 -4.68 12.02
CA ASN A 253 11.83 -3.54 12.86
C ASN A 253 13.35 -3.39 12.97
N VAL A 254 14.06 -4.52 13.12
CA VAL A 254 15.52 -4.53 13.20
C VAL A 254 16.14 -4.02 11.89
N ARG A 255 15.66 -4.50 10.73
CA ARG A 255 16.17 -4.06 9.43
C ARG A 255 15.76 -2.64 9.06
N ARG A 256 14.60 -2.16 9.51
CA ARG A 256 14.19 -0.75 9.38
C ARG A 256 15.14 0.17 10.14
N GLU A 257 15.53 -0.21 11.35
CA GLU A 257 16.48 0.57 12.13
C GLU A 257 17.87 0.59 11.48
N LEU A 258 18.32 -0.53 10.89
CA LEU A 258 19.53 -0.53 10.05
C LEU A 258 19.40 0.41 8.86
N LEU A 259 18.27 0.39 8.16
CA LEU A 259 18.03 1.27 7.02
C LEU A 259 18.11 2.75 7.47
N ARG A 260 17.61 3.09 8.67
CA ARG A 260 17.80 4.41 9.28
C ARG A 260 19.27 4.77 9.50
N TYR A 261 20.08 3.83 10.00
CA TYR A 261 21.53 4.04 10.13
C TYR A 261 22.23 4.27 8.78
N VAL A 262 21.83 3.56 7.73
CA VAL A 262 22.32 3.80 6.37
C VAL A 262 21.95 5.22 5.92
N GLY A 263 20.70 5.64 6.15
CA GLY A 263 20.24 7.01 5.92
C GLY A 263 21.12 8.07 6.59
N LEU A 264 21.39 7.88 7.88
CA LEU A 264 22.25 8.79 8.66
C LEU A 264 23.68 8.82 8.14
N GLY A 265 24.27 7.66 7.83
CA GLY A 265 25.63 7.58 7.33
C GLY A 265 25.78 8.25 5.96
N MET A 266 24.78 8.17 5.08
CA MET A 266 24.76 8.94 3.82
C MET A 266 24.74 10.46 4.05
N THR A 267 23.98 10.93 5.04
CA THR A 267 23.95 12.36 5.40
C THR A 267 25.31 12.83 5.88
N ILE A 268 25.95 12.06 6.77
CA ILE A 268 27.29 12.35 7.27
C ILE A 268 28.31 12.33 6.13
N GLN A 269 28.28 11.31 5.26
CA GLN A 269 29.18 11.21 4.09
C GLN A 269 29.11 12.47 3.21
N ARG A 270 27.90 12.99 2.97
CA ARG A 270 27.70 14.21 2.19
C ARG A 270 28.17 15.46 2.94
N ALA A 271 27.79 15.63 4.20
CA ALA A 271 28.24 16.75 5.01
C ALA A 271 29.78 16.82 5.05
N CYS A 272 30.41 15.65 5.19
CA CYS A 272 31.85 15.49 5.22
C CYS A 272 32.57 15.70 3.89
N SER A 273 31.85 15.65 2.77
CA SER A 273 32.41 16.12 1.50
C SER A 273 32.54 17.64 1.41
N GLN A 274 31.88 18.39 2.31
CA GLN A 274 31.77 19.85 2.29
C GLN A 274 32.36 20.54 3.54
N GLN A 275 32.75 19.78 4.58
CA GLN A 275 33.16 20.30 5.89
C GLN A 275 34.64 20.01 6.21
N PRO A 276 35.22 20.71 7.21
CA PRO A 276 36.56 20.42 7.73
C PRO A 276 36.67 19.01 8.35
N VAL A 277 37.81 18.37 8.12
CA VAL A 277 38.13 16.98 8.53
C VAL A 277 37.88 16.70 10.01
N GLU A 278 38.15 17.68 10.89
CA GLU A 278 38.06 17.52 12.36
C GLU A 278 36.63 17.39 12.87
N LEU A 279 35.68 18.13 12.28
CA LEU A 279 34.25 18.05 12.63
C LEU A 279 33.66 16.70 12.18
N CYS A 280 34.14 16.20 11.04
CA CYS A 280 33.69 14.94 10.48
C CYS A 280 34.12 13.70 11.26
N GLY A 281 35.35 13.69 11.79
CA GLY A 281 35.83 12.56 12.57
C GLY A 281 34.91 12.21 13.75
N GLY A 282 34.36 13.22 14.44
CA GLY A 282 33.46 13.03 15.58
C GLY A 282 32.11 12.41 15.22
N GLU A 283 31.44 12.94 14.19
CA GLU A 283 30.14 12.43 13.72
C GLU A 283 30.26 11.00 13.19
N ILE A 284 31.30 10.74 12.41
CA ILE A 284 31.58 9.42 11.84
C ILE A 284 31.84 8.41 12.96
N PHE A 285 32.71 8.75 13.92
CA PHE A 285 33.02 7.86 15.05
C PHE A 285 31.78 7.55 15.90
N SER A 286 30.94 8.56 16.16
CA SER A 286 29.68 8.38 16.88
C SER A 286 28.75 7.41 16.14
N TRP A 287 28.56 7.63 14.83
CA TRP A 287 27.75 6.77 13.98
C TRP A 287 28.27 5.33 13.93
N GLU A 288 29.57 5.12 13.71
CA GLU A 288 30.19 3.79 13.67
C GLU A 288 30.00 3.03 14.98
N THR A 289 30.13 3.73 16.11
CA THR A 289 29.95 3.15 17.44
C THR A 289 28.50 2.72 17.65
N SER A 290 27.53 3.53 17.26
CA SER A 290 26.10 3.20 17.33
C SER A 290 25.75 1.98 16.48
N VAL A 291 26.23 1.93 15.22
CA VAL A 291 26.01 0.79 14.32
C VAL A 291 26.63 -0.48 14.89
N SER A 292 27.89 -0.41 15.35
CA SER A 292 28.60 -1.56 15.90
C SER A 292 27.93 -2.10 17.17
N SER A 293 27.46 -1.22 18.04
CA SER A 293 26.69 -1.60 19.24
C SER A 293 25.38 -2.28 18.85
N PHE A 294 24.65 -1.72 17.89
CA PHE A 294 23.39 -2.29 17.40
C PHE A 294 23.61 -3.68 16.81
N LEU A 295 24.58 -3.85 15.90
CA LEU A 295 24.87 -5.14 15.27
C LEU A 295 25.24 -6.25 16.28
N ARG A 296 25.95 -5.90 17.36
CA ARG A 296 26.31 -6.86 18.43
C ARG A 296 25.11 -7.31 19.27
N GLN A 297 24.11 -6.45 19.44
CA GLN A 297 22.92 -6.74 20.26
C GLN A 297 21.89 -7.58 19.50
N GLN A 298 21.85 -7.46 18.17
CA GLN A 298 20.90 -8.15 17.32
C GLN A 298 21.43 -9.52 16.87
N ARG A 299 20.51 -10.43 16.49
CA ARG A 299 20.84 -11.80 16.10
C ARG A 299 21.22 -11.91 14.61
N PHE A 300 22.18 -11.13 14.14
CA PHE A 300 22.73 -11.24 12.78
C PHE A 300 23.76 -12.37 12.68
N ASN A 301 24.13 -12.74 11.45
CA ASN A 301 25.21 -13.68 11.19
C ASN A 301 26.52 -13.19 11.83
N SER A 302 27.13 -14.01 12.69
CA SER A 302 28.38 -13.67 13.39
C SER A 302 29.52 -13.34 12.45
N ASP A 303 29.62 -14.01 11.30
CA ASP A 303 30.70 -13.78 10.33
C ASP A 303 30.54 -12.44 9.64
N ALA A 304 29.30 -12.04 9.35
CA ALA A 304 29.02 -10.73 8.78
C ALA A 304 29.30 -9.61 9.79
N VAL A 305 28.89 -9.77 11.05
CA VAL A 305 29.19 -8.81 12.12
C VAL A 305 30.70 -8.70 12.33
N ASN A 306 31.43 -9.82 12.28
CA ASN A 306 32.90 -9.81 12.37
C ASN A 306 33.54 -9.10 11.17
N ARG A 307 33.02 -9.28 9.95
CA ARG A 307 33.45 -8.52 8.76
C ARG A 307 33.27 -7.01 8.96
N TRP A 308 32.14 -6.58 9.51
CA TRP A 308 31.91 -5.17 9.86
C TRP A 308 32.92 -4.65 10.88
N LEU A 309 33.14 -5.39 11.97
CA LEU A 309 34.07 -5.00 13.04
C LEU A 309 35.53 -5.01 12.61
N ALA A 310 35.88 -5.78 11.58
CA ALA A 310 37.23 -5.84 11.02
C ALA A 310 37.54 -4.68 10.06
N LEU A 311 36.52 -3.94 9.60
CA LEU A 311 36.75 -2.77 8.75
C LEU A 311 37.51 -1.69 9.53
N PRO A 312 38.51 -1.04 8.92
CA PRO A 312 39.21 0.06 9.56
C PRO A 312 38.21 1.17 9.93
N GLN A 313 38.53 1.94 10.97
CA GLN A 313 37.78 3.16 11.23
C GLN A 313 37.90 4.09 10.04
N VAL A 314 36.80 4.73 9.68
CA VAL A 314 36.80 5.70 8.59
C VAL A 314 37.80 6.80 8.91
N ASN A 315 38.76 7.00 8.01
CA ASN A 315 39.68 8.11 8.12
C ASN A 315 38.99 9.37 7.61
N ALA A 316 38.98 10.43 8.41
CA ALA A 316 38.33 11.67 8.02
C ALA A 316 38.91 12.30 6.73
N ALA A 317 40.17 12.01 6.38
CA ALA A 317 40.79 12.42 5.12
C ALA A 317 40.31 11.62 3.88
N SER A 318 39.82 10.39 4.08
CA SER A 318 39.24 9.52 3.04
C SER A 318 37.77 9.17 3.33
N ALA A 319 37.09 10.04 4.09
CA ALA A 319 35.77 9.75 4.67
C ALA A 319 34.76 9.30 3.62
N THR A 320 34.74 9.93 2.46
CA THR A 320 33.81 9.63 1.38
C THR A 320 33.97 8.20 0.84
N ALA A 321 35.21 7.72 0.69
CA ALA A 321 35.49 6.38 0.17
C ALA A 321 35.27 5.30 1.24
N ASP A 322 35.77 5.54 2.45
CA ASP A 322 35.66 4.57 3.55
C ASP A 322 34.20 4.43 4.03
N MET A 323 33.45 5.53 4.09
CA MET A 323 32.01 5.47 4.42
C MET A 323 31.23 4.73 3.35
N LYS A 324 31.59 4.86 2.07
CA LYS A 324 30.92 4.11 1.00
C LYS A 324 31.05 2.60 1.25
N ILE A 325 32.24 2.11 1.55
CA ILE A 325 32.47 0.68 1.84
C ILE A 325 31.61 0.22 3.02
N LYS A 326 31.54 1.03 4.09
CA LYS A 326 30.71 0.71 5.26
C LYS A 326 29.21 0.74 4.94
N LEU A 327 28.74 1.74 4.20
CA LEU A 327 27.34 1.85 3.82
C LEU A 327 26.90 0.69 2.93
N ASP A 328 27.72 0.29 1.96
CA ASP A 328 27.45 -0.84 1.07
C ASP A 328 27.35 -2.15 1.89
N LEU A 329 28.25 -2.35 2.87
CA LEU A 329 28.17 -3.49 3.80
C LEU A 329 26.94 -3.42 4.70
N LEU A 330 26.57 -2.24 5.20
CA LEU A 330 25.40 -2.07 6.05
C LEU A 330 24.10 -2.34 5.29
N MET A 331 24.03 -1.96 4.01
CA MET A 331 22.91 -2.30 3.13
C MET A 331 22.76 -3.80 2.91
N SER A 332 23.85 -4.58 2.93
CA SER A 332 23.76 -6.04 2.82
C SER A 332 22.96 -6.66 3.98
N PHE A 333 23.15 -6.16 5.21
CA PHE A 333 22.36 -6.57 6.38
C PHE A 333 20.88 -6.16 6.27
N VAL A 334 20.60 -4.97 5.73
CA VAL A 334 19.22 -4.51 5.49
C VAL A 334 18.52 -5.45 4.49
N LEU A 335 19.24 -5.84 3.44
CA LEU A 335 18.72 -6.66 2.35
C LEU A 335 18.63 -8.16 2.69
N GLY A 336 19.25 -8.59 3.80
CA GLY A 336 19.25 -9.99 4.25
C GLY A 336 20.18 -10.88 3.43
N ILE A 337 21.28 -10.34 2.92
CA ILE A 337 22.23 -11.02 2.01
C ILE A 337 23.65 -11.14 2.63
N GLU A 338 23.75 -10.99 3.95
CA GLU A 338 25.00 -10.94 4.72
C GLU A 338 25.86 -12.23 4.80
#